data_AF-A0A2R8B0Y4-F1
#
_entry.id   AF-A0A2R8B0Y4-F1
#
_cell.length_a   1.000
_cell.length_b   1.000
_cell.length_c   1.000
_cell.angle_alpha   90.00
_cell.angle_beta   90.00
_cell.angle_gamma   90.00
#
_symmetry.space_group_name_H-M   'P 1'
#
loop_
_entity.id
_entity.type
_entity.pdbx_description
1 polymer ?
#
loop_
_entity_poly.entity_id
_entity_poly.type
_entity_poly.pdbx_seq_one_letter_code
_entity_poly.pdbx_strand_id
1 'polypeptide(L)' 'MHSRPPQPVENYTNPALIMAGLNLMWVLWLVWVFVGPLAVAGIAWILNHLIDRLAQSRSGTKA' A
#
# COMPACT_ATOMS: atom_id res chain seq x y z
N MET A 1 -19.16 -3.89 38.92
CA MET A 1 -18.54 -4.25 37.62
C MET A 1 -17.62 -3.11 37.24
N HIS A 2 -16.29 -3.30 37.29
CA HIS A 2 -15.31 -2.25 36.96
C HIS A 2 -15.03 -2.30 35.44
N SER A 3 -15.68 -1.41 34.70
CA SER A 3 -15.40 -1.23 33.26
C SER A 3 -14.01 -0.62 33.10
N ARG A 4 -13.04 -1.43 32.65
CA ARG A 4 -11.72 -0.91 32.28
C ARG A 4 -11.89 0.00 31.06
N PRO A 5 -11.33 1.21 31.04
CA PRO A 5 -11.40 2.07 29.86
C PRO A 5 -10.80 1.34 28.65
N PRO A 6 -11.36 1.50 27.44
CA PRO A 6 -10.80 0.93 26.23
C PRO A 6 -9.36 1.42 26.08
N GLN A 7 -8.40 0.50 26.16
CA GLN A 7 -6.99 0.84 25.95
C GLN A 7 -6.80 1.14 24.45
N PRO A 8 -6.08 2.21 24.07
CA PRO A 8 -5.76 2.47 22.69
C PRO A 8 -5.03 1.26 22.09
N VAL A 9 -5.64 0.63 21.09
CA VAL A 9 -5.01 -0.44 20.31
C VAL A 9 -3.90 0.18 19.47
N GLU A 10 -2.72 -0.44 19.50
CA GLU A 10 -1.58 -0.03 18.69
C GLU A 10 -1.95 0.00 17.20
N ASN A 11 -1.66 1.12 16.54
CA ASN A 11 -2.00 1.29 15.14
C ASN A 11 -0.90 0.66 14.26
N TYR A 12 -1.13 -0.56 13.81
CA TYR A 12 -0.22 -1.31 12.94
C TYR A 12 -0.30 -0.94 11.46
N THR A 13 -1.09 0.08 11.09
CA THR A 13 -1.21 0.51 9.68
C THR A 13 0.15 0.94 9.11
N ASN A 14 0.94 1.68 9.90
CA ASN A 14 2.23 2.19 9.47
C ASN A 14 3.25 1.05 9.20
N PRO A 15 3.51 0.12 10.13
CA PRO A 15 4.39 -1.01 9.87
C PRO A 15 3.87 -1.92 8.74
N ALA A 16 2.55 -2.11 8.61
CA ALA A 16 1.98 -2.86 7.49
C ALA A 16 2.25 -2.19 6.13
N LEU A 17 2.10 -0.86 6.04
CA LEU A 17 2.41 -0.10 4.82
C LEU A 17 3.91 -0.15 4.47
N ILE A 18 4.79 -0.10 5.47
CA ILE A 18 6.24 -0.21 5.26
C ILE A 18 6.59 -1.60 4.72
N MET A 19 6.05 -2.67 5.31
CA MET A 19 6.27 -4.03 4.83
C MET A 19 5.74 -4.24 3.41
N ALA A 20 4.56 -3.69 3.10
CA ALA A 20 4.00 -3.72 1.75
C ALA A 20 4.90 -2.96 0.76
N GLY A 21 5.38 -1.78 1.13
CA GLY A 21 6.30 -0.98 0.31
C GLY A 21 7.62 -1.69 0.03
N LEU A 22 8.20 -2.35 1.04
CA LEU A 22 9.44 -3.14 0.87
C LEU A 22 9.23 -4.33 -0.07
N ASN A 23 8.13 -5.09 0.09
CA ASN A 23 7.81 -6.21 -0.78
C ASN A 23 7.65 -5.75 -2.24
N LEU A 24 6.90 -4.67 -2.43
CA LEU A 24 6.68 -4.08 -3.74
C LEU A 24 7.99 -3.60 -4.39
N MET A 25 8.85 -2.91 -3.63
CA MET A 25 10.18 -2.49 -4.09
C MET A 25 11.01 -3.70 -4.53
N TRP A 26 11.00 -4.79 -3.76
CA TRP A 26 11.74 -6.00 -4.08
C TRP A 26 11.24 -6.67 -5.36
N VAL A 27 9.92 -6.78 -5.53
CA VAL A 27 9.31 -7.33 -6.75
C VAL A 27 9.64 -6.48 -7.97
N LEU A 28 9.55 -5.14 -7.87
CA LEU A 28 9.95 -4.25 -8.95
C LEU A 28 11.43 -4.41 -9.31
N TRP A 29 12.29 -4.58 -8.31
CA TRP A 29 13.72 -4.81 -8.51
C TRP A 29 14.00 -6.16 -9.18
N LEU A 30 13.31 -7.23 -8.79
CA LEU A 30 13.38 -8.51 -9.48
C LEU A 30 12.94 -8.39 -10.94
N VAL A 31 11.77 -7.79 -11.19
CA VAL A 31 11.24 -7.61 -12.56
C VAL A 31 12.22 -6.80 -13.42
N TRP A 32 12.86 -5.79 -12.83
CA TRP A 32 13.90 -5.01 -13.48
C TRP A 32 15.08 -5.88 -13.94
N VAL A 33 15.59 -6.76 -13.07
CA VAL A 33 16.74 -7.63 -13.35
C VAL A 33 16.42 -8.65 -14.45
N PHE A 34 15.19 -9.17 -14.51
CA PHE A 34 14.83 -10.20 -15.49
C PHE A 34 14.36 -9.67 -16.85
N VAL A 35 13.68 -8.52 -16.89
CA VAL A 35 12.97 -8.04 -18.10
C VAL A 35 13.45 -6.64 -18.55
N GLY A 36 14.14 -5.90 -17.69
CA GLY A 36 14.61 -4.55 -17.97
C GLY A 36 13.65 -3.42 -17.53
N PRO A 37 14.02 -2.16 -17.78
CA PRO A 37 13.36 -0.98 -17.20
C PRO A 37 11.93 -0.73 -17.69
N LEU A 38 11.56 -1.20 -18.88
CA LEU A 38 10.22 -0.98 -19.44
C LEU A 38 9.13 -1.73 -18.66
N ALA A 39 9.42 -2.95 -18.17
CA ALA A 39 8.48 -3.72 -17.38
C ALA A 39 8.21 -3.07 -16.01
N VAL A 40 9.26 -2.50 -15.39
CA VAL A 40 9.16 -1.75 -14.13
C VAL A 40 8.26 -0.53 -14.29
N ALA A 41 8.44 0.23 -15.37
CA ALA A 41 7.62 1.40 -15.66
C ALA A 41 6.13 1.03 -15.81
N GLY A 42 5.83 -0.10 -16.47
CA GLY A 42 4.47 -0.62 -16.59
C GLY A 42 3.83 -0.94 -15.24
N ILE A 43 4.55 -1.66 -14.37
CA ILE A 43 4.03 -2.01 -13.03
C ILE A 43 3.86 -0.75 -12.16
N ALA A 44 4.83 0.18 -12.21
CA ALA A 44 4.73 1.44 -11.47
C ALA A 44 3.50 2.25 -11.91
N TRP A 45 3.20 2.27 -13.22
CA TRP A 45 2.02 2.93 -13.76
C TRP A 45 0.71 2.27 -13.29
N ILE A 46 0.63 0.93 -13.35
CA ILE A 46 -0.54 0.17 -12.87
C ILE A 46 -0.77 0.43 -11.38
N LEU A 47 0.30 0.44 -10.59
CA LEU A 47 0.22 0.71 -9.16
C LEU A 47 -0.28 2.13 -8.89
N ASN A 48 0.27 3.12 -9.57
CA ASN A 48 -0.19 4.51 -9.43
C ASN A 48 -1.68 4.63 -9.75
N HIS A 49 -2.13 3.95 -10.82
CA HIS A 49 -3.54 3.91 -11.19
C HIS A 49 -4.42 3.22 -10.15
N LEU A 50 -3.94 2.13 -9.52
CA LEU A 50 -4.65 1.45 -8.43
C LEU A 50 -4.76 2.33 -7.18
N ILE A 51 -3.70 3.07 -6.84
CA ILE A 51 -3.71 4.02 -5.71
C ILE A 51 -4.70 5.14 -5.99
N ASP A 52 -4.69 5.73 -7.19
CA ASP A 52 -5.64 6.77 -7.59
C ASP A 52 -7.08 6.25 -7.53
N ARG A 53 -7.32 5.01 -7.96
CA ARG A 53 -8.63 4.36 -7.87
C ARG A 53 -9.07 4.14 -6.42
N LEU A 54 -8.16 3.70 -5.54
CA LEU A 54 -8.44 3.56 -4.11
C LEU A 54 -8.71 4.92 -3.46
N ALA A 55 -7.96 5.95 -3.83
CA ALA A 55 -8.17 7.32 -3.37
C ALA A 55 -9.54 7.85 -3.79
N GLN A 56 -9.94 7.61 -5.04
CA GLN A 56 -11.28 7.94 -5.56
C GLN A 56 -12.40 7.17 -4.81
N SER A 57 -12.18 5.89 -4.49
CA SER A 57 -13.16 5.11 -3.72
C SER A 57 -13.29 5.62 -2.28
N ARG A 58 -12.21 6.15 -1.70
CA ARG A 58 -12.18 6.71 -0.35
C ARG A 58 -12.84 8.10 -0.30
N SER A 59 -12.73 8.89 -1.35
CA SER A 59 -13.42 10.19 -1.45
C SER A 59 -14.92 10.07 -1.76
N GLY A 60 -15.37 8.93 -2.29
CA GLY A 60 -16.79 8.61 -2.48
C GLY A 60 -17.60 8.35 -1.20
N THR A 61 -16.95 8.21 -0.03
CA THR A 61 -17.64 8.10 1.29
C THR A 61 -17.88 9.49 1.94
N LYS A 62 -18.03 10.52 1.10
CA LYS A 62 -18.56 11.84 1.49
C LYS A 62 -19.73 12.19 0.58
N ALA A 63 -20.84 11.48 0.73
CA ALA A 63 -22.15 11.88 0.23
C ALA A 63 -23.21 11.32 1.18
#